data_AF-A0A2N1SJX9-F1
#
_entry.id   AF-A0A2N1SJX9-F1
#
_cell.length_a   1.000
_cell.length_b   1.000
_cell.length_c   1.000
_cell.angle_alpha   90.00
_cell.angle_beta   90.00
_cell.angle_gamma   90.00
#
_symmetry.space_group_name_H-M   'P 1'
#
loop_
_entity.id
_entity.type
_entity.pdbx_description
1 polymer ?
#
loop_
_entity_poly.entity_id
_entity_poly.type
_entity_poly.pdbx_seq_one_letter_code
_entity_poly.pdbx_strand_id
1 'polypeptide(L)'
;MQNTGIDFWKRIDSLVPQDRTLKEVLTAVGLDYEIIKVQRHLNRIPRSEEACQIATALDVPVEWLVLGRTENILSSVRIGKTEDEQRLCRLFEAIATSPTQVWTMIENMLKPSIDNFDSRY
;
A
#
# COMPACT_ATOMS: atom_id res chain seq x y z
N MET A 1 -21.40 -9.35 1.36
CA MET A 1 -21.13 -9.30 -0.09
C MET A 1 -20.00 -10.28 -0.38
N GLN A 2 -20.22 -11.27 -1.24
CA GLN A 2 -19.14 -12.16 -1.67
C GLN A 2 -18.19 -11.34 -2.55
N ASN A 3 -16.95 -11.15 -2.14
CA ASN A 3 -15.92 -10.57 -3.00
C ASN A 3 -15.62 -11.58 -4.10
N THR A 4 -16.05 -11.27 -5.32
CA THR A 4 -15.90 -12.17 -6.46
C THR A 4 -14.56 -11.95 -7.16
N GLY A 5 -14.07 -12.95 -7.90
CA GLY A 5 -12.86 -12.76 -8.70
C GLY A 5 -13.04 -11.70 -9.80
N ILE A 6 -14.27 -11.40 -10.22
CA ILE A 6 -14.58 -10.27 -11.12
C ILE A 6 -14.09 -8.96 -10.49
N ASP A 7 -14.41 -8.72 -9.21
CA ASP A 7 -14.05 -7.47 -8.52
C ASP A 7 -12.54 -7.37 -8.30
N PHE A 8 -11.87 -8.49 -8.03
CA PHE A 8 -10.41 -8.58 -7.95
C PHE A 8 -9.75 -8.12 -9.26
N TRP A 9 -10.20 -8.65 -10.41
CA TRP A 9 -9.62 -8.28 -11.71
C TRP A 9 -9.94 -6.85 -12.13
N LYS A 10 -11.14 -6.35 -11.82
CA LYS A 10 -11.49 -4.93 -12.03
C LYS A 10 -10.55 -3.98 -11.27
N ARG A 11 -10.20 -4.33 -10.02
CA ARG A 11 -9.26 -3.54 -9.22
C ARG A 11 -7.86 -3.54 -9.83
N ILE A 12 -7.37 -4.70 -10.29
CA ILE A 12 -6.10 -4.78 -11.01
C ILE A 12 -6.12 -3.89 -12.25
N ASP A 13 -7.17 -4.02 -13.07
CA ASP A 13 -7.30 -3.26 -14.32
C ASP A 13 -7.33 -1.74 -14.07
N SER A 14 -7.85 -1.30 -12.92
CA SER A 14 -7.86 0.12 -12.54
C SER A 14 -6.50 0.67 -12.08
N LEU A 15 -5.56 -0.22 -11.72
CA LEU A 15 -4.23 0.15 -11.22
C LEU A 15 -3.14 0.04 -12.28
N VAL A 16 -3.37 -0.70 -13.37
CA VAL A 16 -2.38 -0.83 -14.44
C VAL A 16 -2.12 0.55 -15.06
N PRO A 17 -0.87 1.05 -15.02
CA PRO A 17 -0.51 2.35 -15.60
C PRO A 17 -0.80 2.42 -17.10
N GLN A 18 -1.18 3.59 -17.62
CA GLN A 18 -1.47 3.74 -19.06
C GLN A 18 -0.24 3.54 -19.97
N ASP A 19 0.96 3.71 -19.42
CA ASP A 19 2.25 3.54 -20.11
C ASP A 19 2.77 2.09 -20.09
N ARG A 20 2.10 1.17 -19.39
CA ARG A 20 2.52 -0.23 -19.28
C ARG A 20 1.37 -1.19 -19.49
N THR A 21 1.68 -2.37 -19.99
CA THR A 21 0.73 -3.47 -20.11
C THR A 21 0.71 -4.30 -18.82
N LEU A 22 -0.44 -4.93 -18.52
CA LEU A 22 -0.54 -5.90 -17.43
C LEU A 22 0.52 -7.02 -17.58
N LYS A 23 0.83 -7.42 -18.82
CA LYS A 23 1.86 -8.43 -19.10
C LYS A 23 3.23 -8.01 -18.58
N GLU A 24 3.65 -6.77 -18.84
CA GLU A 24 4.93 -6.23 -18.38
C GLU A 24 5.00 -6.17 -16.85
N VAL A 25 3.91 -5.71 -16.21
CA VAL A 25 3.80 -5.64 -14.75
C VAL A 25 3.96 -7.03 -14.11
N LEU A 26 3.26 -8.03 -14.64
CA LEU A 26 3.29 -9.39 -14.10
C LEU A 26 4.62 -10.10 -14.38
N THR A 27 5.20 -9.89 -15.56
CA THR A 27 6.47 -10.51 -15.93
C THR A 27 7.62 -9.96 -15.07
N ALA A 28 7.56 -8.68 -14.66
CA ALA A 28 8.55 -8.07 -13.78
C ALA A 28 8.63 -8.73 -12.39
N VAL A 29 7.54 -9.35 -11.92
CA VAL A 29 7.50 -10.10 -10.65
C VAL A 29 7.61 -11.62 -10.84
N GLY A 30 7.99 -12.07 -12.04
CA GLY A 30 8.22 -13.49 -12.33
C GLY A 30 6.95 -14.33 -12.52
N LEU A 31 5.79 -13.69 -12.73
CA LEU A 31 4.55 -14.40 -13.00
C LEU A 31 4.40 -14.77 -14.48
N ASP A 32 3.92 -15.98 -14.73
CA ASP A 32 3.55 -16.43 -16.08
C ASP A 32 2.22 -15.77 -16.50
N TYR A 33 2.34 -14.84 -17.44
CA TYR A 33 1.21 -14.10 -17.97
C TYR A 33 0.12 -14.99 -18.58
N GLU A 34 0.46 -16.12 -19.23
CA GLU A 34 -0.54 -16.96 -19.89
C GLU A 34 -1.41 -17.68 -18.85
N ILE A 35 -0.83 -18.11 -17.73
CA ILE A 35 -1.58 -18.69 -16.61
C ILE A 35 -2.53 -17.64 -16.02
N ILE A 36 -2.00 -16.44 -15.72
CA ILE A 36 -2.78 -15.35 -15.13
C ILE A 36 -3.92 -14.90 -16.06
N LYS A 37 -3.68 -14.82 -17.36
CA LYS A 37 -4.69 -14.49 -18.37
C LYS A 37 -5.86 -15.47 -18.37
N VAL A 38 -5.59 -16.78 -18.23
CA VAL A 38 -6.65 -17.79 -18.10
C VAL A 38 -7.43 -17.61 -16.80
N GLN A 39 -6.74 -17.39 -15.67
CA GLN A 39 -7.41 -17.14 -14.38
C GLN A 39 -8.31 -15.89 -14.44
N ARG A 40 -7.84 -14.82 -15.10
CA ARG A 40 -8.61 -13.60 -15.34
C ARG A 40 -9.84 -13.84 -16.19
N HIS A 41 -9.71 -14.58 -17.29
CA HIS A 41 -10.85 -14.91 -18.15
C HIS A 41 -11.93 -15.73 -17.41
N LEU A 42 -11.51 -16.62 -16.52
CA LEU A 42 -12.40 -17.44 -15.68
C LEU A 42 -12.91 -16.69 -14.44
N ASN A 43 -12.55 -15.41 -14.25
CA ASN A 43 -12.85 -14.63 -13.06
C ASN A 43 -12.46 -15.34 -11.75
N ARG A 44 -11.35 -16.08 -11.79
CA ARG A 44 -10.81 -16.81 -10.65
C ARG A 44 -9.72 -15.96 -10.00
N ILE A 45 -9.75 -15.88 -8.68
CA ILE A 45 -8.65 -15.29 -7.92
C ILE A 45 -7.45 -16.25 -8.00
N PRO A 46 -6.24 -15.74 -8.30
CA PRO A 46 -5.01 -16.51 -8.29
C PRO A 46 -4.74 -17.18 -6.94
N ARG A 47 -3.72 -18.04 -6.87
CA ARG A 47 -3.23 -18.55 -5.59
C ARG A 47 -2.75 -17.39 -4.72
N SER A 48 -2.74 -17.58 -3.41
CA SER A 48 -2.36 -16.53 -2.45
C SER A 48 -0.99 -15.93 -2.75
N GLU A 49 -0.01 -16.76 -3.13
CA GLU A 49 1.33 -16.32 -3.52
C GLU A 49 1.32 -15.44 -4.77
N GLU A 50 0.60 -15.86 -5.82
CA GLU A 50 0.45 -15.10 -7.06
C GLU A 50 -0.28 -13.76 -6.78
N ALA A 51 -1.33 -13.78 -5.96
CA ALA A 51 -2.04 -12.57 -5.57
C ALA A 51 -1.14 -11.60 -4.80
N CYS A 52 -0.28 -12.09 -3.90
CA CYS A 52 0.71 -11.26 -3.21
C CYS A 52 1.72 -10.66 -4.18
N GLN A 53 2.24 -11.44 -5.13
CA GLN A 53 3.18 -10.95 -6.15
C GLN A 53 2.56 -9.86 -7.03
N ILE A 54 1.29 -10.03 -7.44
CA ILE A 54 0.53 -9.00 -8.17
C ILE A 54 0.40 -7.73 -7.32
N ALA A 55 0.08 -7.88 -6.03
CA ALA A 55 -0.05 -6.76 -5.10
C ALA A 55 1.27 -5.97 -4.98
N THR A 56 2.39 -6.69 -4.86
CA THR A 56 3.74 -6.09 -4.87
C THR A 56 4.05 -5.37 -6.18
N ALA A 57 3.70 -5.96 -7.33
CA ALA A 57 3.93 -5.37 -8.64
C ALA A 57 3.17 -4.04 -8.84
N LEU A 58 2.02 -3.91 -8.19
CA LEU A 58 1.12 -2.75 -8.28
C LEU A 58 1.24 -1.79 -7.09
N ASP A 59 2.18 -2.04 -6.17
CA ASP A 59 2.42 -1.27 -4.96
C ASP A 59 1.14 -1.04 -4.11
N VAL A 60 0.35 -2.11 -3.91
CA VAL A 60 -0.88 -2.08 -3.11
C VAL A 60 -0.95 -3.23 -2.11
N PRO A 61 -1.69 -3.10 -0.99
CA PRO A 61 -1.96 -4.23 -0.10
C PRO A 61 -2.76 -5.34 -0.80
N VAL A 62 -2.36 -6.59 -0.58
CA VAL A 62 -3.08 -7.75 -1.15
C VAL A 62 -4.51 -7.84 -0.60
N GLU A 63 -4.72 -7.43 0.65
CA GLU A 63 -6.01 -7.36 1.31
C GLU A 63 -6.95 -6.40 0.58
N TRP A 64 -6.43 -5.28 0.07
CA TRP A 64 -7.24 -4.34 -0.71
C TRP A 64 -7.65 -4.97 -2.04
N LEU A 65 -6.74 -5.64 -2.74
CA LEU A 65 -7.04 -6.33 -3.99
C LEU A 65 -8.12 -7.41 -3.81
N VAL A 66 -8.04 -8.18 -2.73
CA VAL A 66 -8.99 -9.28 -2.46
C VAL A 66 -10.30 -8.75 -1.89
N LEU A 67 -10.25 -7.84 -0.93
CA LEU A 67 -11.42 -7.46 -0.14
C LEU A 67 -12.12 -6.18 -0.62
N GLY A 68 -11.45 -5.34 -1.40
CA GLY A 68 -11.95 -4.03 -1.83
C GLY A 68 -12.15 -3.04 -0.69
N ARG A 69 -11.65 -3.36 0.52
CA ARG A 69 -11.76 -2.51 1.69
C ARG A 69 -10.49 -1.67 1.81
N THR A 70 -10.64 -0.36 1.68
CA THR A 70 -9.70 0.63 2.21
C THR A 70 -10.00 0.84 3.69
N GLU A 71 -9.89 -0.20 4.51
CA GLU A 71 -9.63 0.08 5.92
C GLU A 71 -8.20 0.61 5.95
N ASN A 72 -8.05 1.84 6.44
CA ASN A 72 -6.85 2.70 6.42
C ASN A 72 -5.56 1.90 6.19
N ILE A 73 -4.81 2.16 5.12
CA ILE A 73 -3.62 1.35 4.74
C ILE A 73 -2.59 1.33 5.89
N LEU A 74 -2.58 2.37 6.72
CA LEU A 74 -1.80 2.48 7.95
C LEU A 74 -2.25 1.53 9.09
N SER A 75 -3.49 1.04 9.02
CA SER A 75 -4.03 0.01 9.91
C SER A 75 -3.84 -1.42 9.37
N SER A 76 -3.78 -1.61 8.04
CA SER A 76 -3.66 -2.93 7.41
C SER A 76 -2.22 -3.35 7.17
N VAL A 77 -1.33 -2.39 6.86
CA VAL A 77 0.10 -2.63 6.91
C VAL A 77 0.46 -2.62 8.39
N ARG A 78 0.93 -3.76 8.91
CA ARG A 78 1.64 -3.83 10.19
C ARG A 78 2.91 -2.99 10.10
N ILE A 79 2.80 -1.66 10.00
CA ILE A 79 3.90 -0.73 10.19
C ILE A 79 4.12 -0.70 11.71
N GLY A 80 4.77 -1.75 12.16
CA GLY A 80 5.18 -1.94 13.54
C GLY A 80 4.96 -3.34 14.07
N LYS A 81 6.04 -4.13 14.09
CA LYS A 81 6.06 -5.38 14.88
C LYS A 81 6.19 -5.07 16.36
N THR A 82 6.64 -3.86 16.69
CA THR A 82 6.87 -3.36 18.05
C THR A 82 5.85 -2.30 18.45
N GLU A 83 5.62 -2.16 19.75
CA GLU A 83 4.73 -1.14 20.32
C GLU A 83 5.16 0.29 19.93
N ASP A 84 6.47 0.52 19.80
CA ASP A 84 7.04 1.81 19.43
C ASP A 84 6.70 2.21 17.99
N GLU A 85 6.78 1.28 17.04
CA GLU A 85 6.44 1.54 15.65
C GLU A 85 4.93 1.81 15.48
N GLN A 86 4.08 1.09 16.21
CA GLN A 86 2.63 1.34 16.24
C GLN A 86 2.30 2.68 16.90
N ARG A 87 3.06 3.08 17.91
CA ARG A 87 2.97 4.40 18.53
C ARG A 87 3.35 5.50 17.54
N LEU A 88 4.43 5.32 16.77
CA LEU A 88 4.84 6.27 15.74
C LEU A 88 3.78 6.44 14.66
N CYS A 89 3.19 5.35 14.17
CA CYS A 89 2.12 5.42 13.17
C CYS A 89 0.92 6.24 13.67
N ARG A 90 0.47 5.99 14.90
CA ARG A 90 -0.63 6.77 15.51
C ARG A 90 -0.29 8.25 15.64
N LEU A 91 0.97 8.57 15.97
CA LEU A 91 1.44 9.96 16.03
C LEU A 91 1.42 10.61 14.64
N PHE A 92 1.92 9.92 13.62
CA PHE A 92 1.90 10.43 12.24
C PHE A 92 0.47 10.63 11.72
N GLU A 93 -0.45 9.70 11.98
CA GLU A 93 -1.87 9.86 11.62
C GLU A 93 -2.50 11.07 12.31
N ALA A 94 -2.25 11.22 13.62
CA ALA A 94 -2.77 12.35 14.38
C ALA A 94 -2.24 13.69 13.85
N ILE A 95 -0.95 13.76 13.51
CA ILE A 95 -0.34 14.97 12.93
C ILE A 95 -0.89 15.23 11.52
N ALA A 96 -0.94 14.19 10.67
CA ALA A 96 -1.42 14.27 9.29
C ALA A 96 -2.83 14.84 9.19
N THR A 97 -3.69 14.52 10.16
CA THR A 97 -5.09 14.95 10.23
C THR A 97 -5.31 16.22 11.04
N SER A 98 -4.26 16.76 11.67
CA SER A 98 -4.35 17.95 12.52
C SER A 98 -4.33 19.26 11.72
N PRO A 99 -4.95 20.34 12.23
CA PRO A 99 -4.90 21.66 11.62
C PRO A 99 -3.48 22.21 11.49
N THR A 100 -3.22 23.05 10.49
CA THR A 100 -1.90 23.65 10.19
C THR A 100 -1.22 24.30 11.40
N GLN A 101 -1.97 24.83 12.35
CA GLN A 101 -1.45 25.40 13.60
C GLN A 101 -0.69 24.39 14.46
N VAL A 102 -1.15 23.13 14.48
CA VAL A 102 -0.49 22.03 15.20
C VAL A 102 0.83 21.68 14.51
N TRP A 103 0.88 21.71 13.18
CA TRP A 103 2.11 21.52 12.41
C TRP A 103 3.15 22.59 12.75
N THR A 104 2.75 23.86 12.73
CA THR A 104 3.64 24.98 13.07
C THR A 104 4.13 24.90 14.52
N MET A 105 3.29 24.43 15.44
CA MET A 105 3.68 24.21 16.83
C MET A 105 4.74 23.10 16.95
N ILE A 106 4.53 21.97 16.28
CA ILE A 106 5.47 20.84 16.26
C ILE A 106 6.81 21.26 15.64
N GLU A 107 6.80 21.97 14.52
CA GLU A 107 8.00 22.51 13.88
C GLU A 107 8.78 23.42 14.83
N ASN A 108 8.09 24.33 15.54
CA ASN A 108 8.73 25.23 16.50
C ASN A 108 9.30 24.49 17.72
N MET A 109 8.66 23.39 18.16
CA MET A 109 9.16 22.59 19.28
C MET A 109 10.36 21.72 18.88
N LEU A 110 10.46 21.31 17.61
CA LEU A 110 11.54 20.47 17.10
C LEU A 110 12.75 21.28 16.60
N LYS A 111 12.55 22.54 16.19
CA LYS A 111 13.59 23.46 15.72
C LYS A 111 14.86 23.48 16.57
N PRO A 112 14.80 23.60 17.92
CA PRO A 112 15.98 23.64 18.76
C PRO A 112 16.79 22.33 18.73
N SER A 113 16.13 21.20 18.49
CA SER A 113 16.75 19.88 18.42
C SER A 113 17.39 19.64 17.05
N ILE A 114 16.81 20.19 15.99
CA ILE A 114 17.34 20.13 14.62
C ILE A 114 18.56 21.04 14.49
N ASP A 115 18.48 22.29 14.97
CA ASP A 115 19.59 23.25 14.92
C ASP A 115 20.81 22.78 15.73
N ASN A 116 20.60 22.03 16.81
CA ASN A 116 21.68 21.40 17.60
C ASN A 116 22.30 20.17 16.93
N PHE A 117 21.60 19.53 15.99
CA PHE A 117 22.11 18.38 15.25
C PHE A 117 23.02 18.83 14.10
N ASP A 118 22.64 19.91 13.41
CA ASP A 118 23.43 20.48 12.31
C ASP A 118 24.71 21.20 12.81
N SER A 119 24.74 21.70 14.04
CA SER A 119 25.94 22.32 14.62
C SER A 119 27.04 21.32 15.03
N ARG A 120 26.81 20.00 14.91
CA ARG A 120 27.75 18.94 15.32
C ARG A 120 28.42 18.23 14.14
N TYR A 121 28.19 18.69 12.92
CA TYR A 121 28.87 18.28 11.69
C TYR A 121 29.42 19.50 10.95
#